data_AF-A0A537DHL2-F1
#
_entry.id   AF-A0A537DHL2-F1
#
_cell.length_a   1.000
_cell.length_b   1.000
_cell.length_c   1.000
_cell.angle_alpha   90.00
_cell.angle_beta   90.00
_cell.angle_gamma   90.00
#
_symmetry.space_group_name_H-M   'P 1'
#
loop_
_entity.id
_entity.type
_entity.pdbx_description
1 polymer ?
#
loop_
_entity_poly.entity_id
_entity_poly.type
_entity_poly.pdbx_seq_one_letter_code
_entity_poly.pdbx_strand_id
1 'polypeptide(L)'
;MPKNVLTVELKELHDLANEAAKFLKSKLEGRMKTKGTQVQIEDARTKQVKLLLHKFLHHQGLNHYRVLSQSGVLEVTPPEKHEAHPQEREGSPPTAAQTTPYYFPQAPALTPEKKRKTKPKHKSEQS
;
A
#
# COMPACT_ATOMS: atom_id res chain seq x y z
N MET A 1 -36.09 -10.44 -6.84
CA MET A 1 -34.69 -9.98 -6.84
C MET A 1 -34.17 -10.07 -5.40
N PRO A 2 -33.04 -10.74 -5.13
CA PRO A 2 -32.46 -10.75 -3.80
C PRO A 2 -32.06 -9.32 -3.41
N LYS A 3 -32.47 -8.90 -2.21
CA LYS A 3 -32.08 -7.60 -1.66
C LYS A 3 -30.60 -7.66 -1.30
N ASN A 4 -29.81 -6.74 -1.83
CA ASN A 4 -28.40 -6.69 -1.51
C ASN A 4 -28.22 -5.91 -0.20
N VAL A 5 -27.82 -6.59 0.86
CA VAL A 5 -27.58 -5.99 2.17
C VAL A 5 -26.08 -5.87 2.36
N LEU A 6 -25.60 -4.63 2.47
CA LEU A 6 -24.20 -4.33 2.74
C LEU A 6 -24.04 -4.01 4.22
N THR A 7 -23.08 -4.65 4.88
CA THR A 7 -22.70 -4.31 6.26
C THR A 7 -21.42 -3.51 6.24
N VAL A 8 -21.36 -2.40 6.98
CA VAL A 8 -20.16 -1.58 7.14
C VAL A 8 -19.74 -1.66 8.60
N GLU A 9 -18.50 -2.08 8.84
CA GLU A 9 -17.85 -2.17 10.14
C GLU A 9 -16.98 -0.93 10.36
N LEU A 10 -17.33 -0.15 11.37
CA LEU A 10 -16.68 1.12 11.74
C LEU A 10 -15.96 1.02 13.09
N LYS A 11 -15.65 -0.20 13.55
CA LYS A 11 -15.06 -0.48 14.88
C LYS A 11 -13.80 0.34 15.16
N GLU A 12 -12.93 0.44 14.17
CA GLU A 12 -11.63 1.11 14.26
C GLU A 12 -11.72 2.65 14.27
N LEU A 13 -12.91 3.21 14.00
CA LEU A 13 -13.11 4.67 14.00
C LEU A 13 -13.54 5.23 15.36
N HIS A 14 -13.86 4.36 16.33
CA HIS A 14 -14.27 4.74 17.69
C HIS A 14 -15.25 5.93 17.72
N ASP A 15 -14.82 7.10 18.20
CA ASP A 15 -15.63 8.31 18.36
C ASP A 15 -16.21 8.84 17.03
N LEU A 16 -15.50 8.62 15.92
CA LEU A 16 -15.89 9.06 14.58
C LEU A 16 -16.91 8.12 13.92
N ALA A 17 -17.20 6.96 14.51
CA ALA A 17 -18.16 6.00 13.94
C ALA A 17 -19.57 6.60 13.80
N ASN A 18 -19.99 7.41 14.77
CA ASN A 18 -21.29 8.09 14.73
C ASN A 18 -21.36 9.17 13.64
N GLU A 19 -20.27 9.91 13.44
CA GLU A 19 -20.16 10.92 12.38
C GLU A 19 -20.14 10.28 11.00
N ALA A 20 -19.39 9.18 10.85
CA ALA A 20 -19.35 8.40 9.62
C ALA A 20 -20.74 7.86 9.27
N ALA A 21 -21.48 7.32 10.25
CA ALA A 21 -22.86 6.86 10.04
C ALA A 21 -23.80 8.00 9.62
N LYS A 22 -23.72 9.17 10.27
CA LYS A 22 -24.50 10.36 9.87
C LYS A 22 -24.16 10.83 8.47
N PHE A 23 -22.86 10.84 8.12
CA PHE A 23 -22.40 11.21 6.79
C PHE A 23 -22.93 10.27 5.72
N LEU A 24 -22.84 8.95 5.93
CA LEU A 24 -23.40 7.95 5.02
C LEU A 24 -24.91 8.11 4.86
N LYS A 25 -25.65 8.34 5.96
CA LYS A 25 -27.10 8.59 5.93
C LYS A 25 -27.45 9.83 5.11
N SER A 26 -26.61 10.87 5.14
CA SER A 26 -26.85 12.11 4.39
C SER A 26 -26.60 11.99 2.88
N LYS A 27 -25.81 10.99 2.45
CA LYS A 27 -25.38 10.83 1.05
C LYS A 27 -26.03 9.65 0.33
N LEU A 28 -26.66 8.75 1.06
CA LEU A 28 -27.29 7.55 0.50
C LEU A 28 -28.80 7.65 0.63
N GLU A 29 -29.51 7.49 -0.48
CA GLU A 29 -30.98 7.49 -0.54
C GLU A 29 -31.56 6.08 -0.25
N GLY A 30 -31.00 5.40 0.76
CA GLY A 30 -31.31 4.01 1.08
C GLY A 30 -31.79 3.79 2.52
N ARG A 31 -32.44 2.65 2.77
CA ARG A 31 -32.76 2.24 4.14
C ARG A 31 -31.47 1.82 4.85
N MET A 32 -31.14 2.56 5.90
CA MET A 32 -29.94 2.34 6.69
C MET A 32 -30.32 2.07 8.15
N LYS A 33 -29.73 1.02 8.72
CA LYS A 33 -29.87 0.66 10.14
C LYS A 33 -28.51 0.69 10.81
N THR A 34 -28.39 1.46 11.88
CA THR A 34 -27.16 1.52 12.68
C THR A 34 -27.30 0.60 13.89
N LYS A 35 -26.32 -0.27 14.10
CA LYS A 35 -26.19 -1.16 15.25
C LYS A 35 -24.83 -0.92 15.91
N GLY A 36 -24.75 0.06 16.81
CA GLY A 36 -23.49 0.44 17.45
C GLY A 36 -22.44 0.84 16.41
N THR A 37 -21.35 0.06 16.30
CA THR A 37 -20.26 0.27 15.35
C THR A 37 -20.52 -0.30 13.95
N GLN A 38 -21.64 -0.99 13.75
CA GLN A 38 -22.04 -1.54 12.45
C GLN A 38 -23.13 -0.71 11.79
N VAL A 39 -23.04 -0.53 10.48
CA VAL A 39 -24.08 0.11 9.67
C VAL A 39 -24.52 -0.86 8.58
N GLN A 40 -25.79 -1.23 8.59
CA GLN A 40 -26.41 -2.04 7.54
C GLN A 40 -27.11 -1.12 6.55
N ILE A 41 -26.80 -1.29 5.27
CA ILE A 41 -27.34 -0.49 4.18
C ILE A 41 -28.04 -1.44 3.20
N GLU A 42 -29.33 -1.22 3.00
CA GLU A 42 -30.14 -1.96 2.04
C GLU A 42 -30.01 -1.30 0.65
N ASP A 43 -29.89 -2.11 -0.40
CA ASP A 43 -29.90 -1.72 -1.83
C ASP A 43 -28.78 -0.75 -2.27
N ALA A 44 -27.68 -0.67 -1.52
CA ALA A 44 -26.52 0.15 -1.87
C ALA A 44 -25.46 -0.61 -2.67
N ARG A 45 -24.83 0.10 -3.61
CA ARG A 45 -23.67 -0.42 -4.35
C ARG A 45 -22.42 -0.33 -3.49
N THR A 46 -21.74 -1.46 -3.27
CA THR A 46 -20.47 -1.57 -2.52
C THR A 46 -19.43 -0.52 -2.91
N LYS A 47 -19.25 -0.28 -4.23
CA LYS A 47 -18.30 0.71 -4.76
C LYS A 47 -18.63 2.15 -4.33
N GLN A 48 -19.91 2.50 -4.29
CA GLN A 48 -20.36 3.85 -3.89
C GLN A 48 -20.15 4.08 -2.40
N VAL A 49 -20.49 3.10 -1.57
CA VAL A 49 -20.27 3.17 -0.11
C VAL A 49 -18.77 3.25 0.20
N LYS A 50 -17.95 2.45 -0.48
CA LYS A 50 -16.48 2.51 -0.37
C LYS A 50 -15.94 3.91 -0.69
N LEU A 51 -16.40 4.50 -1.80
CA LEU A 51 -15.97 5.84 -2.20
C LEU A 51 -16.37 6.91 -1.16
N LEU A 52 -17.59 6.84 -0.62
CA LEU A 52 -18.04 7.77 0.41
C LEU A 52 -17.23 7.63 1.70
N LEU A 53 -16.92 6.40 2.12
CA LEU A 53 -16.04 6.17 3.26
C LEU A 53 -14.64 6.75 3.03
N HIS A 54 -14.03 6.53 1.87
CA HIS A 54 -12.75 7.17 1.54
C HIS A 54 -12.83 8.69 1.62
N LYS A 55 -13.87 9.31 1.08
CA LYS A 55 -14.07 10.76 1.17
C LYS A 55 -14.20 11.25 2.62
N PHE A 56 -14.94 10.52 3.45
CA PHE A 56 -15.07 10.83 4.87
C PHE A 56 -13.72 10.74 5.59
N LEU A 57 -12.98 9.65 5.38
CA LEU A 57 -11.65 9.44 5.98
C LEU A 57 -10.68 10.55 5.58
N HIS A 58 -10.67 10.94 4.30
CA HIS A 58 -9.85 12.06 3.82
C HIS A 58 -10.21 13.39 4.49
N HIS A 59 -11.50 13.65 4.69
CA HIS A 59 -11.96 14.88 5.35
C HIS A 59 -11.56 14.94 6.83
N GLN A 60 -11.48 13.80 7.50
CA GLN A 60 -11.07 13.70 8.90
C GLN A 60 -9.54 13.58 9.09
N GLY A 61 -8.76 13.64 8.01
CA GLY A 61 -7.30 13.48 8.06
C GLY A 61 -6.83 12.03 8.26
N LEU A 62 -7.73 11.04 8.19
CA LEU A 62 -7.45 9.62 8.35
C LEU A 62 -6.99 8.97 7.03
N ASN A 63 -6.08 9.63 6.30
CA ASN A 63 -5.62 9.21 4.97
C ASN A 63 -4.95 7.83 4.95
N HIS A 64 -4.45 7.39 6.10
CA HIS A 64 -3.74 6.13 6.26
C HIS A 64 -4.68 4.94 6.51
N TYR A 65 -5.95 5.18 6.80
CA TYR A 65 -6.94 4.13 6.97
C TYR A 65 -7.34 3.54 5.62
N ARG A 66 -7.57 2.23 5.60
CA ARG A 66 -7.98 1.48 4.41
C ARG A 66 -9.41 1.02 4.55
N VAL A 67 -10.14 0.99 3.44
CA VAL A 67 -11.49 0.42 3.39
C VAL A 67 -11.46 -0.88 2.59
N LEU A 68 -11.61 -2.00 3.28
CA LEU A 68 -11.59 -3.34 2.72
C LEU A 68 -13.02 -3.80 2.44
N SER A 69 -13.21 -4.60 1.39
CA SER A 69 -14.50 -5.18 1.03
C SER A 69 -14.36 -6.69 1.03
N GLN A 70 -14.95 -7.36 2.02
CA GLN A 70 -14.92 -8.81 2.17
C GLN A 70 -16.35 -9.35 2.12
N SER A 71 -16.71 -10.06 1.05
CA SER A 71 -17.95 -10.85 0.97
C SER A 71 -19.26 -10.14 1.40
N GLY A 72 -19.41 -8.85 1.08
CA GLY A 72 -20.60 -8.06 1.46
C GLY A 72 -20.45 -7.27 2.77
N VAL A 73 -19.29 -7.34 3.41
CA VAL A 73 -18.89 -6.51 4.55
C VAL A 73 -17.81 -5.52 4.10
N LEU A 74 -17.99 -4.26 4.45
CA LEU A 74 -17.00 -3.21 4.30
C LEU A 74 -16.36 -2.92 5.65
N GLU A 75 -15.06 -3.12 5.77
CA GLU A 75 -14.32 -2.89 7.00
C GLU A 75 -13.39 -1.69 6.84
N VAL A 76 -13.40 -0.80 7.83
CA VAL A 76 -12.42 0.27 7.94
C VAL A 76 -11.29 -0.22 8.85
N THR A 77 -10.10 -0.39 8.29
CA THR A 77 -8.92 -0.92 8.99
C THR A 77 -7.88 0.20 9.12
N PRO A 78 -7.22 0.34 10.29
CA PRO A 78 -6.10 1.26 10.45
C PRO A 78 -4.98 0.93 9.48
N PRO A 79 -4.05 1.87 9.23
CA PRO A 79 -2.83 1.55 8.51
C PRO A 79 -2.15 0.36 9.18
N GLU A 80 -1.95 -0.70 8.39
CA GLU A 80 -1.03 -1.75 8.76
C GLU A 80 0.29 -1.05 9.12
N LYS A 81 0.79 -1.30 10.34
CA LYS A 81 2.08 -0.78 10.80
C LYS A 81 3.16 -1.47 9.97
N HIS A 82 3.25 -1.12 8.69
CA HIS A 82 4.40 -1.43 7.89
C HIS A 82 5.52 -0.64 8.54
N GLU A 83 6.37 -1.33 9.31
CA GLU A 83 7.72 -0.87 9.55
C GLU A 83 8.21 -0.33 8.20
N ALA A 84 8.51 0.96 8.17
CA ALA A 84 8.86 1.67 6.95
C ALA A 84 9.86 0.79 6.20
N HIS A 85 9.42 0.18 5.08
CA HIS A 85 10.33 -0.60 4.27
C HIS A 85 11.44 0.39 3.91
N PRO A 86 12.71 0.12 4.24
CA PRO A 86 13.78 1.07 3.95
C PRO A 86 13.66 1.40 2.48
N GLN A 87 13.48 2.70 2.20
CA GLN A 87 13.44 3.24 0.84
C GLN A 87 14.50 2.49 0.04
N GLU A 88 14.08 1.84 -1.05
CA GLU A 88 15.00 1.05 -1.88
C GLU A 88 16.27 1.87 -2.06
N ARG A 89 17.41 1.31 -1.61
CA ARG A 89 18.70 1.98 -1.64
C ARG A 89 18.84 2.62 -3.01
N GLU A 90 19.11 3.92 -3.06
CA GLU A 90 19.46 4.61 -4.30
C GLU A 90 20.37 3.68 -5.09
N GLY A 91 19.85 3.18 -6.21
CA GLY A 91 20.61 2.28 -7.05
C GLY A 91 21.90 2.99 -7.43
N SER A 92 23.03 2.30 -7.34
CA SER A 92 24.28 2.85 -7.87
C SER A 92 24.04 3.21 -9.35
N PRO A 93 24.52 4.38 -9.82
CA PRO A 93 24.38 4.74 -11.23
C PRO A 93 24.91 3.60 -12.11
N PRO A 94 24.24 3.32 -13.24
CA PRO A 94 24.62 2.21 -14.11
C PRO A 94 26.06 2.40 -14.61
N THR A 95 26.81 1.30 -14.73
CA THR A 95 28.14 1.32 -15.33
C THR A 95 28.06 1.89 -16.74
N ALA A 96 28.93 2.86 -17.06
CA ALA A 96 28.98 3.49 -18.37
C ALA A 96 29.14 2.45 -19.49
N ALA A 97 28.38 2.60 -20.56
CA ALA A 97 28.49 1.74 -21.73
C ALA A 97 29.88 1.90 -22.36
N GLN A 98 30.65 0.81 -22.37
CA GLN A 98 31.97 0.80 -23.00
C GLN A 98 31.76 0.53 -24.50
N THR A 99 31.77 1.60 -25.30
CA THR A 99 31.71 1.48 -26.77
C THR A 99 33.08 1.08 -27.30
N THR A 100 33.14 0.03 -28.12
CA THR A 100 34.36 -0.32 -28.85
C THR A 100 34.47 0.58 -30.07
N PRO A 101 35.53 1.40 -30.23
CA PRO A 101 35.78 2.01 -31.52
C PRO A 101 35.96 0.91 -32.57
N TYR A 102 35.53 1.21 -33.80
CA TYR A 102 35.53 0.36 -34.99
C TYR A 102 36.72 -0.62 -35.04
N TYR A 103 36.45 -1.89 -35.37
CA TYR A 103 37.40 -2.99 -35.32
C TYR A 103 38.63 -2.75 -36.22
N PHE A 104 39.81 -2.66 -35.59
CA PHE A 104 41.11 -2.55 -36.27
C PHE A 104 41.77 -3.94 -36.34
N PRO A 105 41.95 -4.54 -37.53
CA PRO A 105 42.29 -5.96 -37.70
C PRO A 105 43.69 -6.38 -37.23
N GLN A 106 44.51 -5.46 -36.71
CA GLN A 106 45.85 -5.73 -36.18
C GLN A 106 46.00 -5.46 -34.66
N ALA A 107 44.93 -5.14 -33.95
CA ALA A 107 45.02 -4.89 -32.50
C ALA A 107 45.19 -6.20 -31.71
N PRO A 108 46.13 -6.28 -30.75
CA PRO A 108 46.24 -7.43 -29.85
C PRO A 108 45.00 -7.53 -28.97
N ALA A 109 44.49 -8.75 -28.77
CA ALA A 109 43.28 -9.02 -28.02
C ALA A 109 43.36 -8.45 -26.59
N LEU A 110 42.44 -7.53 -26.25
CA LEU A 110 42.25 -7.09 -24.88
C LEU A 110 41.61 -8.24 -24.09
N THR A 111 42.45 -9.06 -23.48
CA THR A 111 41.97 -10.03 -22.48
C THR A 111 41.50 -9.27 -21.24
N PRO A 112 40.31 -9.58 -20.69
CA PRO A 112 39.88 -8.94 -19.46
C PRO A 112 40.89 -9.29 -18.36
N GLU A 113 41.48 -8.26 -17.74
CA GLU A 113 42.34 -8.45 -16.57
C GLU A 113 41.59 -9.30 -15.54
N LYS A 114 42.18 -10.43 -15.14
CA LYS A 114 41.62 -11.27 -14.08
C LYS A 114 41.43 -10.40 -12.85
N LYS A 115 40.16 -10.15 -12.49
CA LYS A 115 39.78 -9.54 -11.21
C LYS A 115 40.61 -10.19 -10.11
N ARG A 116 41.48 -9.41 -9.45
CA ARG A 116 42.17 -9.87 -8.25
C ARG A 116 41.10 -10.31 -7.26
N LYS A 117 41.00 -11.62 -7.03
CA LYS A 117 40.16 -12.18 -5.98
C LYS A 117 40.71 -11.66 -4.66
N THR A 118 40.04 -10.72 -4.04
CA THR A 118 40.18 -10.49 -2.60
C THR A 118 39.63 -11.72 -1.88
N LYS A 119 40.52 -12.40 -1.15
CA LYS A 119 40.22 -13.38 -0.10
C LYS A 119 41.18 -13.09 1.07
N PRO A 120 40.88 -13.53 2.29
CA PRO A 120 39.90 -12.94 3.21
C PRO A 120 40.62 -12.36 4.45
N LYS A 121 39.83 -11.76 5.34
CA LYS A 121 40.16 -11.30 6.69
C LYS A 121 40.99 -12.36 7.47
N HIS A 122 42.13 -11.96 8.06
CA HIS A 122 42.68 -12.64 9.24
C HIS A 122 42.59 -11.68 10.44
N LYS A 123 41.80 -12.10 11.43
CA LYS A 123 41.90 -11.67 12.83
C LYS A 123 43.01 -12.53 13.45
N SER A 124 43.96 -11.90 14.13
CA SER A 124 44.87 -12.45 15.18
C SER A 124 45.94 -11.38 15.42
N GLU A 125 46.38 -10.98 16.60
CA GLU A 125 46.03 -11.21 18.00
C GLU A 125 46.88 -10.15 18.73
N GLN A 126 46.34 -9.47 19.74
CA GLN A 126 47.14 -8.58 20.59
C GLN A 126 47.94 -9.46 21.56
N SER A 127 49.22 -9.19 21.70
CA SER A 127 50.03 -9.51 22.88
C SER A 127 51.06 -8.42 23.05
#